data_AF-A0A2N2PSY1-F1
#
_entry.id   AF-A0A2N2PSY1-F1
#
_cell.length_a   1.000
_cell.length_b   1.000
_cell.length_c   1.000
_cell.angle_alpha   90.00
_cell.angle_beta   90.00
_cell.angle_gamma   90.00
#
_symmetry.space_group_name_H-M   'P 1'
#
loop_
_entity.id
_entity.type
_entity.pdbx_description
1 polymer ?
#
loop_
_entity_poly.entity_id
_entity_poly.type
_entity_poly.pdbx_seq_one_letter_code
_entity_poly.pdbx_strand_id
1 'polypeptide(L)'
;MDLTRLEPKLTQTGQLHAPKGRAFLQALEEAAMRDDRQVFTRLVRDMAWNEGQADALLRAIDLALALELVPLAMELAQRGKQIFPDSQQLQRAAYVLSPPVVVGTRPAQGNHSEASLVWLTQHSHEYPGQWVAVHNGVLLGVSSTLKDLSQQIGPDTDTPETLVVKVLSFCHPFASLRAGSERVDPMYSVVA
;
A
#
# COMPACT_ATOMS: atom_id res chain seq x y z
N MET A 1 -78.57 -6.82 -11.32
CA MET A 1 -77.52 -7.81 -11.63
C MET A 1 -76.79 -7.32 -12.86
N ASP A 2 -75.66 -6.65 -12.66
CA ASP A 2 -74.70 -6.35 -13.72
C ASP A 2 -73.32 -6.39 -13.05
N LEU A 3 -72.53 -7.41 -13.37
CA LEU A 3 -71.22 -7.70 -12.81
C LEU A 3 -70.16 -7.27 -13.82
N THR A 4 -69.98 -5.97 -13.99
CA THR A 4 -68.93 -5.41 -14.83
C THR A 4 -67.63 -5.27 -14.03
N ARG A 5 -66.89 -6.38 -14.05
CA ARG A 5 -65.44 -6.55 -13.95
C ARG A 5 -64.63 -5.23 -13.99
N LEU A 6 -64.22 -4.74 -12.83
CA LEU A 6 -63.16 -3.74 -12.70
C LEU A 6 -61.81 -4.48 -12.72
N GLU A 7 -61.16 -4.44 -13.88
CA GLU A 7 -59.76 -4.86 -14.05
C GLU A 7 -58.83 -3.89 -13.30
N PRO A 8 -57.96 -4.36 -12.40
CA PRO A 8 -56.90 -3.52 -11.85
C PRO A 8 -55.85 -3.26 -12.94
N LYS A 9 -55.69 -1.99 -13.35
CA LYS A 9 -54.56 -1.55 -14.17
C LYS A 9 -53.25 -1.68 -13.38
N LEU A 10 -52.61 -2.83 -13.50
CA LEU A 10 -51.20 -3.01 -13.20
C LEU A 10 -50.40 -2.21 -14.23
N THR A 11 -50.11 -0.96 -13.91
CA THR A 11 -49.29 -0.09 -14.76
C THR A 11 -47.83 -0.27 -14.39
N GLN A 12 -47.09 -0.83 -15.35
CA GLN A 12 -45.66 -0.66 -15.62
C GLN A 12 -44.63 -0.91 -14.52
N THR A 13 -44.06 -2.11 -14.62
CA THR A 13 -42.70 -2.49 -14.27
C THR A 13 -41.67 -1.40 -14.65
N GLY A 14 -41.08 -0.79 -13.63
CA GLY A 14 -39.62 -0.75 -13.47
C GLY A 14 -38.79 -0.09 -14.56
N GLN A 15 -38.98 1.21 -14.79
CA GLN A 15 -37.94 2.05 -15.38
C GLN A 15 -37.55 3.09 -14.33
N LEU A 16 -36.70 2.68 -13.39
CA LEU A 16 -36.04 3.59 -12.45
C LEU A 16 -35.12 4.49 -13.28
N HIS A 17 -35.66 5.64 -13.68
CA HIS A 17 -34.87 6.71 -14.27
C HIS A 17 -33.82 7.10 -13.22
N ALA A 18 -32.55 6.78 -13.47
CA ALA A 18 -31.48 7.12 -12.55
C ALA A 18 -31.56 8.62 -12.26
N PRO A 19 -31.66 9.03 -10.98
CA PRO A 19 -31.75 10.45 -10.65
C PRO A 19 -30.51 11.16 -11.21
N LYS A 20 -30.69 12.35 -11.79
CA LYS A 20 -29.59 13.14 -12.34
C LYS A 20 -29.10 14.15 -11.29
N GLY A 21 -27.78 14.31 -11.15
CA GLY A 21 -27.17 15.37 -10.36
C GLY A 21 -27.54 15.33 -8.86
N ARG A 22 -28.01 16.45 -8.31
CA ARG A 22 -28.26 16.62 -6.86
C ARG A 22 -29.20 15.59 -6.25
N ALA A 23 -30.24 15.18 -6.96
CA ALA A 23 -31.19 14.17 -6.46
C ALA A 23 -30.52 12.80 -6.26
N PHE A 24 -29.51 12.48 -7.07
CA PHE A 24 -28.75 11.26 -6.91
C PHE A 24 -27.81 11.33 -5.70
N LEU A 25 -27.14 12.47 -5.52
CA LEU A 25 -26.29 12.67 -4.35
C LEU A 25 -27.10 12.55 -3.05
N GLN A 26 -28.31 13.11 -3.02
CA GLN A 26 -29.24 12.93 -1.89
C GLN A 26 -29.57 11.45 -1.65
N ALA A 27 -29.87 10.68 -2.70
CA ALA A 27 -30.13 9.25 -2.56
C ALA A 27 -28.92 8.47 -2.02
N LEU A 28 -27.69 8.85 -2.41
CA LEU A 28 -26.46 8.29 -1.83
C LEU A 28 -26.32 8.64 -0.35
N GLU A 29 -26.54 9.90 0.01
CA GLU A 29 -26.46 10.36 1.40
C GLU A 29 -27.51 9.68 2.27
N GLU A 30 -28.73 9.52 1.78
CA GLU A 30 -29.79 8.78 2.48
C GLU A 30 -29.43 7.31 2.68
N ALA A 31 -28.88 6.63 1.67
CA ALA A 31 -28.42 5.25 1.79
C ALA A 31 -27.29 5.14 2.82
N ALA A 32 -26.33 6.07 2.79
CA ALA A 32 -25.22 6.11 3.75
C ALA A 32 -25.70 6.40 5.18
N MET A 33 -26.65 7.33 5.36
CA MET A 33 -27.26 7.63 6.68
C MET A 33 -27.96 6.42 7.29
N ARG A 34 -28.45 5.49 6.45
CA ARG A 34 -29.10 4.24 6.88
C ARG A 34 -28.13 3.06 7.01
N ASP A 35 -26.83 3.26 6.76
CA ASP A 35 -25.81 2.20 6.61
C ASP A 35 -26.22 1.12 5.59
N ASP A 36 -27.01 1.48 4.57
CA ASP A 36 -27.44 0.56 3.51
C ASP A 36 -26.36 0.45 2.42
N ARG A 37 -25.33 -0.33 2.73
CA ARG A 37 -24.15 -0.53 1.90
C ARG A 37 -24.48 -1.12 0.52
N GLN A 38 -25.51 -1.96 0.44
CA GLN A 38 -25.92 -2.59 -0.81
C GLN A 38 -26.60 -1.58 -1.73
N VAL A 39 -27.56 -0.82 -1.22
CA VAL A 39 -28.22 0.24 -2.00
C VAL A 39 -27.22 1.30 -2.40
N PHE A 40 -26.34 1.73 -1.50
CA PHE A 40 -25.27 2.68 -1.79
C PHE A 40 -24.39 2.18 -2.95
N THR A 41 -23.86 0.96 -2.85
CA THR A 41 -22.98 0.38 -3.88
C THR A 41 -23.68 0.28 -5.23
N ARG A 42 -24.95 -0.14 -5.26
CA ARG A 42 -25.73 -0.23 -6.50
C ARG A 42 -25.90 1.16 -7.13
N LEU A 43 -26.36 2.14 -6.35
CA LEU A 43 -26.57 3.51 -6.83
C LEU A 43 -25.28 4.08 -7.45
N VAL A 44 -24.16 3.98 -6.73
CA VAL A 44 -22.84 4.45 -7.19
C VAL A 44 -22.44 3.85 -8.54
N ARG A 45 -22.68 2.54 -8.73
CA ARG A 45 -22.31 1.82 -9.96
C ARG A 45 -23.21 2.16 -11.14
N ASP A 46 -24.50 2.39 -10.88
CA ASP A 46 -25.48 2.74 -11.90
C ASP A 46 -25.33 4.21 -12.36
N MET A 47 -24.55 5.02 -11.63
CA MET A 47 -24.34 6.42 -11.99
C MET A 47 -23.40 6.59 -13.19
N ALA A 48 -23.90 7.31 -14.19
CA ALA A 48 -23.09 7.84 -15.27
C ALA A 48 -22.40 9.15 -14.82
N TRP A 49 -21.24 9.01 -14.18
CA TRP A 49 -20.36 10.14 -13.82
C TRP A 49 -19.96 10.92 -15.07
N ASN A 50 -20.29 12.21 -15.12
CA ASN A 50 -20.04 13.08 -16.28
C ASN A 50 -19.48 14.45 -15.88
N GLU A 51 -19.09 15.24 -16.89
CA GLU A 51 -18.54 16.59 -16.71
C GLU A 51 -19.41 17.44 -15.76
N GLY A 52 -18.78 18.09 -14.77
CA GLY A 52 -19.46 18.92 -13.77
C GLY A 52 -19.90 18.18 -12.49
N GLN A 53 -19.58 16.89 -12.33
CA GLN A 53 -19.92 16.11 -11.12
C GLN A 53 -18.72 15.75 -10.24
N ALA A 54 -17.58 16.44 -10.41
CA ALA A 54 -16.36 16.14 -9.66
C ALA A 54 -16.58 16.19 -8.13
N ASP A 55 -17.30 17.19 -7.63
CA ASP A 55 -17.61 17.34 -6.19
C ASP A 55 -18.54 16.24 -5.68
N ALA A 56 -19.51 15.82 -6.50
CA ALA A 56 -20.42 14.72 -6.14
C ALA A 56 -19.67 13.38 -6.09
N LEU A 57 -18.70 13.17 -6.98
CA LEU A 57 -17.85 11.98 -6.95
C LEU A 57 -16.95 11.98 -5.72
N LEU A 58 -16.33 13.12 -5.38
CA LEU A 58 -15.55 13.25 -4.14
C LEU A 58 -16.40 12.94 -2.91
N ARG A 59 -17.62 13.48 -2.86
CA ARG A 59 -18.55 13.19 -1.78
C ARG A 59 -18.90 11.70 -1.70
N ALA A 60 -19.09 11.03 -2.84
CA ALA A 60 -19.32 9.60 -2.88
C ALA A 60 -18.11 8.78 -2.39
N ILE A 61 -16.88 9.23 -2.64
CA ILE A 61 -15.65 8.62 -2.09
C ILE A 61 -15.65 8.75 -0.56
N ASP A 62 -15.93 9.94 -0.02
CA ASP A 62 -15.98 10.17 1.42
C ASP A 62 -17.05 9.28 2.10
N LEU A 63 -18.23 9.17 1.51
CA LEU A 63 -19.31 8.32 2.02
C LEU A 63 -18.93 6.83 1.94
N ALA A 64 -18.28 6.38 0.86
CA ALA A 64 -17.80 5.01 0.75
C ALA A 64 -16.78 4.69 1.84
N LEU A 65 -15.87 5.61 2.15
CA LEU A 65 -14.91 5.45 3.26
C LEU A 65 -15.61 5.40 4.62
N ALA A 66 -16.60 6.26 4.86
CA ALA A 66 -17.38 6.26 6.09
C ALA A 66 -18.18 4.96 6.32
N LEU A 67 -18.59 4.30 5.24
CA LEU A 67 -19.26 2.98 5.25
C LEU A 67 -18.28 1.79 5.25
N GLU A 68 -16.98 2.05 5.37
CA GLU A 68 -15.91 1.04 5.30
C GLU A 68 -15.87 0.25 3.97
N LEU A 69 -16.40 0.83 2.90
CA LEU A 69 -16.39 0.26 1.54
C LEU A 69 -15.10 0.64 0.80
N VAL A 70 -13.95 0.33 1.40
CA VAL A 70 -12.62 0.73 0.90
C VAL A 70 -12.37 0.35 -0.56
N PRO A 71 -12.68 -0.89 -1.03
CA PRO A 71 -12.48 -1.24 -2.44
C PRO A 71 -13.29 -0.35 -3.40
N LEU A 72 -14.51 0.01 -3.02
CA LEU A 72 -15.37 0.90 -3.81
C LEU A 72 -14.84 2.33 -3.81
N ALA A 73 -14.35 2.83 -2.67
CA ALA A 73 -13.72 4.15 -2.58
C ALA A 73 -12.47 4.24 -3.48
N MET A 74 -11.63 3.20 -3.49
CA MET A 74 -10.47 3.12 -4.39
C MET A 74 -10.90 3.10 -5.86
N GLU A 75 -11.89 2.28 -6.22
CA GLU A 75 -12.45 2.21 -7.58
C GLU A 75 -12.94 3.59 -8.05
N LEU A 76 -13.72 4.28 -7.20
CA LEU A 76 -14.24 5.61 -7.48
C LEU A 76 -13.14 6.66 -7.63
N ALA A 77 -12.12 6.63 -6.77
CA ALA A 77 -11.00 7.56 -6.86
C ALA A 77 -10.22 7.37 -8.17
N GLN A 78 -9.93 6.13 -8.57
CA GLN A 78 -9.26 5.85 -9.84
C GLN A 78 -10.10 6.26 -11.03
N ARG A 79 -11.40 5.97 -11.01
CA ARG A 79 -12.34 6.42 -12.05
C ARG A 79 -12.43 7.94 -12.12
N GLY A 80 -12.44 8.61 -10.98
CA GLY A 80 -12.46 10.07 -10.88
C GLY A 80 -11.25 10.74 -11.51
N LYS A 81 -10.05 10.18 -11.28
CA LYS A 81 -8.82 10.65 -11.94
C LYS A 81 -8.90 10.57 -13.47
N GLN A 82 -9.62 9.58 -14.01
CA GLN A 82 -9.78 9.40 -15.46
C GLN A 82 -10.82 10.36 -16.05
N ILE A 83 -11.96 10.53 -15.37
CA ILE A 83 -13.09 11.34 -15.86
C ILE A 83 -12.83 12.83 -15.64
N PHE A 84 -12.14 13.21 -14.56
CA PHE A 84 -11.91 14.59 -14.16
C PHE A 84 -10.41 14.86 -14.01
N PRO A 85 -9.64 14.86 -15.11
CA PRO A 85 -8.20 15.06 -15.05
C PRO A 85 -7.81 16.41 -14.46
N ASP A 86 -8.64 17.44 -14.59
CA ASP A 86 -8.33 18.79 -14.07
C ASP A 86 -8.63 18.97 -12.58
N SER A 87 -9.29 18.00 -11.94
CA SER A 87 -9.62 18.07 -10.50
C SER A 87 -8.43 17.63 -9.64
N GLN A 88 -7.71 18.61 -9.08
CA GLN A 88 -6.59 18.36 -8.17
C GLN A 88 -6.99 17.49 -6.96
N GLN A 89 -8.21 17.66 -6.45
CA GLN A 89 -8.72 16.89 -5.31
C GLN A 89 -8.90 15.41 -5.65
N LEU A 90 -9.46 15.09 -6.83
CA LEU A 90 -9.61 13.71 -7.29
C LEU A 90 -8.26 13.06 -7.62
N GLN A 91 -7.32 13.81 -8.19
CA GLN A 91 -5.95 13.32 -8.38
C GLN A 91 -5.31 12.93 -7.05
N ARG A 92 -5.46 13.79 -6.03
CA ARG A 92 -4.93 13.53 -4.68
C ARG A 92 -5.60 12.31 -4.05
N ALA A 93 -6.92 12.22 -4.13
CA ALA A 93 -7.67 11.08 -3.61
C ALA A 93 -7.21 9.77 -4.29
N ALA A 94 -7.08 9.75 -5.62
CA ALA A 94 -6.59 8.60 -6.36
C ALA A 94 -5.16 8.21 -5.97
N TYR A 95 -4.28 9.18 -5.71
CA TYR A 95 -2.92 8.91 -5.25
C TYR A 95 -2.90 8.26 -3.86
N VAL A 96 -3.62 8.85 -2.89
CA VAL A 96 -3.70 8.35 -1.51
C VAL A 96 -4.34 6.96 -1.45
N LEU A 97 -5.39 6.74 -2.26
CA LEU A 97 -6.12 5.49 -2.34
C LEU A 97 -5.57 4.55 -3.43
N SER A 98 -4.35 4.78 -3.91
CA SER A 98 -3.72 3.85 -4.84
C SER A 98 -3.38 2.54 -4.12
N PRO A 99 -3.50 1.37 -4.80
CA PRO A 99 -3.06 0.12 -4.24
C PRO A 99 -1.61 0.21 -3.77
N PRO A 100 -1.25 -0.41 -2.63
CA PRO A 100 0.13 -0.45 -2.19
C PRO A 100 0.96 -1.17 -3.25
N VAL A 101 1.96 -0.48 -3.79
CA VAL A 101 2.93 -1.10 -4.71
C VAL A 101 3.94 -1.84 -3.85
N VAL A 102 3.84 -3.17 -3.83
CA VAL A 102 4.91 -4.01 -3.29
C VAL A 102 6.06 -3.94 -4.29
N VAL A 103 7.02 -3.06 -4.03
CA VAL A 103 8.30 -3.08 -4.75
C VAL A 103 9.04 -4.29 -4.22
N GLY A 104 9.01 -5.39 -4.98
CA GLY A 104 9.82 -6.55 -4.70
C GLY A 104 11.29 -6.14 -4.74
N THR A 105 11.92 -6.00 -3.57
CA THR A 105 13.37 -6.08 -3.48
C THR A 105 13.71 -7.50 -3.91
N ARG A 106 14.46 -7.66 -5.01
CA ARG A 106 15.01 -8.98 -5.35
C ARG A 106 15.81 -9.42 -4.12
N PRO A 107 15.50 -10.58 -3.52
CA PRO A 107 16.48 -11.26 -2.70
C PRO A 107 17.75 -11.34 -3.53
N ALA A 108 18.89 -11.03 -2.93
CA ALA A 108 20.15 -11.22 -3.61
C ALA A 108 20.29 -12.71 -3.95
N GLN A 109 19.89 -13.09 -5.17
CA GLN A 109 20.09 -14.41 -5.76
C GLN A 109 21.53 -14.53 -6.26
N GLY A 110 22.48 -14.02 -5.47
CA GLY A 110 23.89 -14.31 -5.65
C GLY A 110 24.20 -15.56 -4.87
N ASN A 111 24.96 -16.47 -5.46
CA ASN A 111 25.77 -17.40 -4.69
C ASN A 111 26.74 -16.56 -3.86
N HIS A 112 26.27 -16.00 -2.76
CA HIS A 112 27.13 -15.29 -1.84
C HIS A 112 28.19 -16.27 -1.41
N SER A 113 29.44 -15.94 -1.69
CA SER A 113 30.53 -16.81 -1.31
C SER A 113 30.48 -16.97 0.20
N GLU A 114 30.47 -18.23 0.65
CA GLU A 114 30.50 -18.61 2.05
C GLU A 114 31.59 -17.84 2.82
N ALA A 115 32.71 -17.54 2.14
CA ALA A 115 33.78 -16.68 2.62
C ALA A 115 33.31 -15.27 3.07
N SER A 116 32.43 -14.61 2.33
CA SER A 116 31.90 -13.28 2.69
C SER A 116 30.98 -13.34 3.91
N LEU A 117 30.17 -14.41 4.03
CA LEU A 117 29.34 -14.65 5.22
C LEU A 117 30.18 -14.95 6.46
N VAL A 118 31.22 -15.79 6.31
CA VAL A 118 32.18 -16.09 7.38
C VAL A 118 32.88 -14.81 7.84
N TRP A 119 33.34 -13.98 6.90
CA TRP A 119 33.95 -12.70 7.24
C TRP A 119 32.99 -11.80 8.02
N LEU A 120 31.74 -11.67 7.57
CA LEU A 120 30.74 -10.85 8.26
C LEU A 120 30.47 -11.37 9.67
N THR A 121 30.41 -12.69 9.84
CA THR A 121 30.22 -13.32 11.16
C THR A 121 31.38 -13.01 12.11
N GLN A 122 32.61 -13.02 11.58
CA GLN A 122 33.82 -12.81 12.37
C GLN A 122 34.10 -11.34 12.67
N HIS A 123 33.83 -10.42 11.74
CA HIS A 123 34.34 -9.04 11.80
C HIS A 123 33.26 -7.96 11.84
N SER A 124 31.98 -8.27 11.60
CA SER A 124 30.93 -7.23 11.56
C SER A 124 30.81 -6.43 12.87
N HIS A 125 31.10 -7.06 14.00
CA HIS A 125 31.05 -6.44 15.33
C HIS A 125 32.04 -5.26 15.49
N GLU A 126 33.07 -5.17 14.65
CA GLU A 126 34.06 -4.08 14.65
C GLU A 126 33.52 -2.80 13.97
N TYR A 127 32.41 -2.89 13.23
CA TYR A 127 31.87 -1.80 12.41
C TYR A 127 30.44 -1.37 12.79
N PRO A 128 30.14 -1.14 14.08
CA PRO A 128 28.78 -0.86 14.52
C PRO A 128 28.23 0.43 13.89
N GLY A 129 27.01 0.34 13.35
CA GLY A 129 26.33 1.48 12.73
C GLY A 129 26.86 1.84 11.34
N GLN A 130 27.82 1.09 10.81
CA GLN A 130 28.43 1.33 9.51
C GLN A 130 27.89 0.35 8.46
N TRP A 131 27.88 0.81 7.22
CA TRP A 131 27.70 -0.02 6.04
C TRP A 131 29.03 -0.66 5.70
N VAL A 132 29.02 -1.96 5.44
CA VAL A 132 30.20 -2.76 5.12
C VAL A 132 29.95 -3.48 3.80
N ALA A 133 30.92 -3.41 2.87
CA ALA A 133 30.92 -4.16 1.63
C ALA A 133 32.01 -5.23 1.66
N VAL A 134 31.65 -6.50 1.40
CA VAL A 134 32.57 -7.64 1.38
C VAL A 134 32.39 -8.43 0.10
N HIS A 135 33.50 -8.81 -0.52
CA HIS A 135 33.53 -9.63 -1.73
C HIS A 135 34.51 -10.77 -1.55
N ASN A 136 34.02 -12.01 -1.70
CA ASN A 136 34.83 -13.22 -1.54
C ASN A 136 35.65 -13.27 -0.22
N GLY A 137 35.05 -12.83 0.88
CA GLY A 137 35.69 -12.77 2.21
C GLY A 137 36.70 -11.64 2.38
N VAL A 138 36.75 -10.68 1.45
CA VAL A 138 37.62 -9.50 1.52
C VAL A 138 36.78 -8.25 1.72
N LEU A 139 37.16 -7.44 2.70
CA LEU A 139 36.55 -6.13 2.93
C LEU A 139 36.89 -5.17 1.78
N LEU A 140 35.86 -4.72 1.07
CA LEU A 140 35.99 -3.72 0.01
C LEU A 140 35.88 -2.29 0.53
N GLY A 141 35.05 -2.05 1.55
CA GLY A 141 34.85 -0.72 2.08
C GLY A 141 33.92 -0.68 3.28
N VAL A 142 34.01 0.44 4.00
CA VAL A 142 33.16 0.74 5.15
C VAL A 142 32.79 2.21 5.14
N SER A 143 31.52 2.53 5.36
CA SER A 143 31.09 3.93 5.53
C SER A 143 29.85 4.08 6.40
N SER A 144 29.63 5.27 6.95
CA SER A 144 28.42 5.61 7.71
C SER A 144 27.16 5.71 6.83
N THR A 145 27.32 5.93 5.52
CA THR A 145 26.22 6.02 4.56
C THR A 145 26.41 5.07 3.38
N LEU A 146 25.30 4.54 2.85
CA LEU A 146 25.33 3.65 1.68
C LEU A 146 25.87 4.36 0.43
N LYS A 147 25.56 5.65 0.28
CA LYS A 147 26.00 6.46 -0.84
C LYS A 147 27.53 6.58 -0.88
N ASP A 148 28.14 6.90 0.25
CA ASP A 148 29.59 7.05 0.32
C ASP A 148 30.28 5.69 0.11
N LEU A 149 29.70 4.60 0.63
CA LEU A 149 30.20 3.25 0.38
C LEU A 149 30.14 2.89 -1.12
N SER A 150 29.05 3.20 -1.81
CA SER A 150 28.93 2.97 -3.26
C SER A 150 29.93 3.78 -4.08
N GLN A 151 30.26 5.00 -3.64
CA GLN A 151 31.30 5.82 -4.27
C GLN A 151 32.69 5.23 -4.03
N GLN A 152 32.92 4.65 -2.86
CA GLN A 152 34.20 4.07 -2.46
C GLN A 152 34.52 2.78 -3.23
N ILE A 153 33.54 1.89 -3.41
CA ILE A 153 33.76 0.58 -4.06
C ILE A 153 33.40 0.58 -5.56
N GLY A 154 32.78 1.65 -6.06
CA GLY A 154 32.48 1.81 -7.48
C GLY A 154 31.46 0.79 -8.02
N PRO A 155 31.52 0.43 -9.32
CA PRO A 155 30.57 -0.48 -9.96
C PRO A 155 30.62 -1.93 -9.43
N ASP A 156 31.60 -2.26 -8.58
CA ASP A 156 31.70 -3.57 -7.93
C ASP A 156 30.62 -3.81 -6.85
N THR A 157 29.81 -2.78 -6.54
CA THR A 157 28.59 -2.87 -5.72
C THR A 157 27.53 -3.80 -6.32
N ASP A 158 27.43 -3.88 -7.65
CA ASP A 158 26.35 -4.57 -8.36
C ASP A 158 26.75 -6.00 -8.79
N THR A 159 27.90 -6.51 -8.35
CA THR A 159 28.26 -7.90 -8.60
C THR A 159 27.53 -8.83 -7.64
N PRO A 160 27.04 -10.00 -8.12
CA PRO A 160 26.29 -10.94 -7.28
C PRO A 160 27.10 -11.52 -6.10
N GLU A 161 28.42 -11.33 -6.11
CA GLU A 161 29.35 -11.84 -5.09
C GLU A 161 29.70 -10.80 -4.01
N THR A 162 29.32 -9.54 -4.20
CA THR A 162 29.51 -8.48 -3.20
C THR A 162 28.32 -8.41 -2.26
N LEU A 163 28.58 -8.63 -0.97
CA LEU A 163 27.64 -8.41 0.12
C LEU A 163 27.78 -7.00 0.67
N VAL A 164 26.71 -6.22 0.58
CA VAL A 164 26.62 -4.90 1.23
C VAL A 164 25.61 -4.99 2.36
N VAL A 165 26.07 -4.85 3.60
CA VAL A 165 25.23 -4.97 4.80
C VAL A 165 25.37 -3.76 5.72
N LYS A 166 24.27 -3.38 6.37
CA LYS A 166 24.29 -2.40 7.44
C LYS A 166 24.48 -3.13 8.76
N VAL A 167 25.60 -2.89 9.43
CA VAL A 167 25.82 -3.42 10.78
C VAL A 167 24.99 -2.58 11.74
N LEU A 168 24.00 -3.20 12.36
CA LEU A 168 23.19 -2.53 13.37
C LEU A 168 24.02 -2.38 14.63
N SER A 169 24.13 -1.15 15.13
CA SER A 169 24.57 -0.92 16.50
C SER A 169 23.49 -1.46 17.42
N PHE A 170 23.67 -2.66 17.95
CA PHE A 170 22.88 -3.09 19.09
C PHE A 170 23.32 -2.26 20.29
N CYS A 171 22.58 -1.19 20.54
CA CYS A 171 22.59 -0.55 21.84
C CYS A 171 22.05 -1.62 22.81
N HIS A 172 22.90 -2.19 23.66
CA HIS A 172 22.46 -3.02 24.77
C HIS A 172 22.01 -2.10 25.91
N PRO A 173 20.71 -1.97 26.22
CA PRO A 173 20.28 -1.46 27.51
C PRO A 173 20.13 -2.63 28.49
N PHE A 174 21.16 -3.44 28.76
CA PHE A 174 21.04 -4.43 29.85
C PHE A 174 22.40 -4.88 30.42
N ALA A 175 23.16 -3.93 30.94
CA ALA A 175 24.26 -4.22 31.86
C ALA A 175 23.80 -3.95 33.30
N SER A 176 22.88 -4.76 33.84
CA SER A 176 22.86 -5.12 35.28
C SER A 176 21.76 -6.16 35.57
N LEU A 177 22.11 -7.46 35.54
CA LEU A 177 21.93 -8.38 36.68
C LEU A 177 22.12 -9.85 36.23
N ARG A 178 23.00 -10.52 36.97
CA ARG A 178 23.07 -11.96 37.28
C ARG A 178 23.66 -12.93 36.26
N ALA A 179 24.80 -13.46 36.71
CA ALA A 179 25.33 -14.79 36.47
C ALA A 179 24.25 -15.85 36.20
N GLY A 180 24.40 -16.52 35.05
CA GLY A 180 23.66 -17.70 34.65
C GLY A 180 24.12 -18.07 33.25
N SER A 181 25.00 -19.06 33.16
CA SER A 181 25.54 -19.58 31.91
C SER A 181 24.41 -20.19 31.08
N GLU A 182 23.97 -19.50 30.04
CA GLU A 182 23.21 -20.12 28.97
C GLU A 182 23.69 -19.53 27.65
N ARG A 183 24.22 -20.39 26.77
CA ARG A 183 24.63 -20.02 25.42
C ARG A 183 23.39 -19.59 24.66
N VAL A 184 23.27 -18.29 24.40
CA VAL A 184 22.29 -17.76 23.46
C VAL A 184 22.98 -17.63 22.11
N ASP A 185 22.61 -18.50 21.18
CA ASP A 185 23.00 -18.36 19.78
C ASP A 185 22.36 -17.08 19.19
N PRO A 186 23.11 -16.23 18.49
CA PRO A 186 22.55 -15.03 17.86
C PRO A 186 21.68 -15.43 16.66
N MET A 187 20.37 -15.35 16.84
CA MET A 187 19.37 -15.49 15.79
C MET A 187 19.36 -14.20 14.94
N TYR A 188 20.24 -14.12 13.93
CA TYR A 188 20.15 -13.06 12.93
C TYR A 188 19.03 -13.38 11.93
N SER A 189 18.07 -12.47 11.82
CA SER A 189 17.09 -12.44 10.74
C SER A 189 17.80 -12.00 9.46
N VAL A 190 18.19 -12.97 8.64
CA VAL A 190 18.50 -12.72 7.22
C VAL A 190 17.17 -12.38 6.56
N VAL A 191 16.94 -11.10 6.31
CA VAL A 191 15.88 -10.69 5.39
C VAL A 191 16.39 -11.02 4.00
N ALA A 192 15.93 -12.14 3.46
CA ALA A 192 16.08 -12.50 2.06
C ALA A 192 15.12 -11.65 1.22
#